data_AF-A0A701QPP6-F1
#
_entry.id   AF-A0A701QPP6-F1
#
_cell.length_a   1.000
_cell.length_b   1.000
_cell.length_c   1.000
_cell.angle_alpha   90.00
_cell.angle_beta   90.00
_cell.angle_gamma   90.00
#
_symmetry.space_group_name_H-M   'P 1'
#
loop_
_entity.id
_entity.type
_entity.pdbx_description
1 polymer ?
#
loop_
_entity_poly.entity_id
_entity_poly.type
_entity_poly.pdbx_seq_one_letter_code
_entity_poly.pdbx_strand_id
1 'polypeptide(L)'
;MFFADKNLIFEHSLHGLSRNQIDTLVPHDFKGKDFFVKFYLSNNGGYFSGGAYFYRDIFYTIKPNDYNLMEIEGFNFIQSSPDEESPFLLSINEVWDIKRKYSKSIKEFAKRHFPFAGDAGDNDYWLDMESGNVKYIRWESDDNPDNAIIVAPTFYDFCMSIQATRRIN
;
A
#
# COMPACT_ATOMS: atom_id res chain seq x y z
N MET A 1 -8.27 -13.85 8.24
CA MET A 1 -6.82 -13.69 8.42
C MET A 1 -6.31 -12.88 7.24
N PHE A 2 -5.65 -11.75 7.50
CA PHE A 2 -5.16 -10.83 6.47
C PHE A 2 -3.64 -10.85 6.29
N PHE A 3 -2.92 -11.41 7.27
CA PHE A 3 -1.47 -11.57 7.24
C PHE A 3 -1.11 -13.01 7.59
N ALA A 4 -0.04 -13.55 6.97
CA ALA A 4 0.43 -14.91 7.24
C ALA A 4 1.21 -15.01 8.56
N ASP A 5 2.06 -14.01 8.82
CA ASP A 5 2.85 -13.93 10.04
C ASP A 5 1.97 -13.49 11.21
N LYS A 6 1.87 -14.38 12.21
CA LYS A 6 1.03 -14.17 13.40
C LYS A 6 1.68 -13.26 14.44
N ASN A 7 2.97 -12.96 14.29
CA ASN A 7 3.69 -12.08 15.20
C ASN A 7 3.57 -10.60 14.79
N LEU A 8 2.93 -10.29 13.66
CA LEU A 8 2.65 -8.92 13.27
C LEU A 8 1.69 -8.28 14.26
N ILE A 9 2.10 -7.12 14.79
CA ILE A 9 1.25 -6.28 15.62
C ILE A 9 0.59 -5.27 14.68
N PHE A 10 -0.67 -5.49 14.36
CA PHE A 10 -1.47 -4.65 13.47
C PHE A 10 -2.62 -4.01 14.25
N GLU A 11 -2.62 -2.69 14.34
CA GLU A 11 -3.52 -1.94 15.22
C GLU A 11 -3.93 -0.59 14.62
N HIS A 12 -4.68 0.21 15.36
CA HIS A 12 -5.15 1.55 14.95
C HIS A 12 -5.96 1.60 13.64
N SER A 13 -6.46 0.46 13.15
CA SER A 13 -7.42 0.44 12.03
C SER A 13 -8.68 1.21 12.40
N LEU A 14 -9.21 1.97 11.45
CA LEU A 14 -10.55 2.55 11.55
C LEU A 14 -11.61 1.47 11.34
N HIS A 15 -12.86 1.81 11.62
CA HIS A 15 -14.00 0.95 11.35
C HIS A 15 -14.06 0.58 9.87
N GLY A 16 -14.29 -0.71 9.60
CA GLY A 16 -14.43 -1.22 8.24
C GLY A 16 -15.56 -0.53 7.47
N LEU A 17 -15.39 -0.48 6.15
CA LEU A 17 -16.26 0.26 5.24
C LEU A 17 -17.39 -0.61 4.69
N SER A 18 -18.39 0.03 4.10
CA SER A 18 -19.32 -0.63 3.19
C SER A 18 -18.69 -0.87 1.83
N ARG A 19 -19.21 -1.86 1.10
CA ARG A 19 -18.78 -2.15 -0.26
C ARG A 19 -18.89 -0.93 -1.19
N ASN A 20 -19.97 -0.15 -1.05
CA ASN A 20 -20.22 1.04 -1.88
C ASN A 20 -19.16 2.13 -1.67
N GLN A 21 -18.70 2.33 -0.43
CA GLN A 21 -17.62 3.27 -0.13
C GLN A 21 -16.31 2.84 -0.81
N ILE A 22 -15.98 1.55 -0.75
CA ILE A 22 -14.78 1.01 -1.39
C ILE A 22 -14.87 1.11 -2.92
N ASP A 23 -16.02 0.76 -3.51
CA ASP A 23 -16.24 0.81 -4.96
C ASP A 23 -16.27 2.26 -5.50
N THR A 24 -16.47 3.27 -4.65
CA THR A 24 -16.35 4.69 -5.05
C THR A 24 -14.90 5.06 -5.34
N LEU A 25 -13.95 4.54 -4.55
CA LEU A 25 -12.52 4.71 -4.79
C LEU A 25 -12.03 3.81 -5.94
N VAL A 26 -12.49 2.56 -5.94
CA VAL A 26 -12.06 1.52 -6.88
C VAL A 26 -13.28 0.98 -7.64
N PRO A 27 -13.77 1.69 -8.66
CA PRO A 27 -14.99 1.28 -9.37
C PRO A 27 -14.77 0.08 -10.29
N HIS A 28 -13.58 -0.06 -10.87
CA HIS A 28 -13.26 -1.12 -11.82
C HIS A 28 -12.72 -2.37 -11.13
N ASP A 29 -12.86 -3.51 -11.81
CA ASP A 29 -12.29 -4.76 -11.32
C ASP A 29 -10.80 -4.87 -11.70
N PHE A 30 -10.02 -5.52 -10.85
CA PHE A 30 -8.61 -5.81 -11.08
C PHE A 30 -8.21 -7.11 -10.38
N LYS A 31 -7.09 -7.69 -10.82
CA LYS A 31 -6.58 -8.93 -10.23
C LYS A 31 -6.32 -8.79 -8.73
N GLY A 32 -7.09 -9.51 -7.91
CA GLY A 32 -6.94 -9.49 -6.45
C GLY A 32 -7.84 -8.46 -5.72
N LYS A 33 -8.76 -7.80 -6.43
CA LYS A 33 -9.70 -6.83 -5.83
C LYS A 33 -10.54 -7.43 -4.70
N ASP A 34 -10.97 -8.70 -4.80
CA ASP A 34 -11.79 -9.34 -3.76
C ASP A 34 -11.12 -9.33 -2.39
N PHE A 35 -9.81 -9.57 -2.33
CA PHE A 35 -9.08 -9.54 -1.07
C PHE A 35 -8.89 -8.11 -0.55
N PHE A 36 -8.62 -7.15 -1.45
CA PHE A 36 -8.58 -5.72 -1.11
C PHE A 36 -9.91 -5.25 -0.50
N VAL A 37 -11.02 -5.56 -1.15
CA VAL A 37 -12.37 -5.25 -0.64
C VAL A 37 -12.58 -5.91 0.72
N LYS A 38 -12.29 -7.21 0.85
CA LYS A 38 -12.45 -7.92 2.12
C LYS A 38 -11.63 -7.30 3.24
N PHE A 39 -10.42 -6.83 2.94
CA PHE A 39 -9.56 -6.11 3.88
C PHE A 39 -10.24 -4.83 4.35
N TYR A 40 -10.61 -3.92 3.43
CA TYR A 40 -11.23 -2.64 3.79
C TYR A 40 -12.65 -2.73 4.37
N LEU A 41 -13.38 -3.83 4.10
CA LEU A 41 -14.63 -4.15 4.79
C LEU A 41 -14.41 -4.47 6.28
N SER A 42 -13.22 -4.98 6.63
CA SER A 42 -12.90 -5.43 8.00
C SER A 42 -12.00 -4.46 8.75
N ASN A 43 -11.09 -3.78 8.04
CA ASN A 43 -10.06 -2.88 8.55
C ASN A 43 -9.90 -1.71 7.58
N ASN A 44 -10.32 -0.50 7.97
CA ASN A 44 -10.08 0.67 7.15
C ASN A 44 -8.68 1.25 7.45
N GLY A 45 -7.67 0.74 6.74
CA GLY A 45 -6.26 1.03 7.02
C GLY A 45 -5.73 0.29 8.25
N GLY A 46 -4.59 0.73 8.77
CA GLY A 46 -4.02 0.27 10.05
C GLY A 46 -2.49 0.39 10.11
N TYR A 47 -1.95 0.33 11.32
CA TYR A 47 -0.56 0.64 11.65
C TYR A 47 0.18 -0.58 12.20
N PHE A 48 1.47 -0.71 11.86
CA PHE A 48 2.34 -1.79 12.35
C PHE A 48 3.30 -1.31 13.43
N SER A 49 2.86 -1.29 14.69
CA SER A 49 3.68 -0.77 15.81
C SER A 49 4.87 -1.63 16.21
N GLY A 50 4.87 -2.92 15.83
CA GLY A 50 6.01 -3.81 16.00
C GLY A 50 7.05 -3.73 14.87
N GLY A 51 6.81 -2.90 13.85
CA GLY A 51 7.53 -2.93 12.59
C GLY A 51 7.02 -4.03 11.66
N ALA A 52 7.09 -3.77 10.35
CA ALA A 52 6.71 -4.72 9.31
C ALA A 52 7.68 -4.63 8.13
N TYR A 53 8.06 -5.79 7.61
CA TYR A 53 9.08 -5.93 6.59
C TYR A 53 8.56 -6.72 5.40
N PHE A 54 9.02 -6.35 4.21
CA PHE A 54 8.71 -7.04 2.97
C PHE A 54 9.99 -7.35 2.19
N TYR A 55 10.01 -8.51 1.55
CA TYR A 55 11.11 -8.97 0.71
C TYR A 55 10.57 -9.40 -0.65
N ARG A 56 11.03 -8.76 -1.72
CA ARG A 56 10.60 -9.02 -3.10
C ARG A 56 11.13 -10.33 -3.68
N ASP A 57 12.19 -10.88 -3.11
CA ASP A 57 12.81 -12.14 -3.52
C ASP A 57 11.87 -13.36 -3.46
N ILE A 58 10.74 -13.25 -2.78
CA ILE A 58 9.67 -14.26 -2.79
C ILE A 58 8.95 -14.36 -4.14
N PHE A 59 8.93 -13.28 -4.93
CA PHE A 59 8.24 -13.21 -6.23
C PHE A 59 9.18 -12.99 -7.41
N TYR A 60 10.33 -12.35 -7.18
CA TYR A 60 11.19 -11.86 -8.24
C TYR A 60 12.65 -12.22 -7.99
N THR A 61 13.39 -12.53 -9.05
CA THR A 61 14.86 -12.63 -8.98
C THR A 61 15.44 -11.24 -8.73
N ILE A 62 16.17 -11.08 -7.63
CA ILE A 62 16.78 -9.83 -7.20
C ILE A 62 18.22 -9.76 -7.73
N LYS A 63 18.54 -8.70 -8.49
CA LYS A 63 19.90 -8.44 -8.97
C LYS A 63 20.75 -7.76 -7.88
N PRO A 64 22.09 -7.80 -8.00
CA PRO A 64 22.94 -6.98 -7.14
C PRO A 64 22.51 -5.51 -7.18
N ASN A 65 22.39 -4.89 -6.00
CA ASN A 65 21.92 -3.51 -5.78
C ASN A 65 20.42 -3.25 -6.01
N ASP A 66 19.61 -4.26 -6.33
CA ASP A 66 18.15 -4.10 -6.33
C ASP A 66 17.63 -3.89 -4.91
N TYR A 67 16.65 -3.00 -4.78
CA TYR A 67 15.98 -2.77 -3.51
C TYR A 67 15.04 -3.94 -3.18
N ASN A 68 15.47 -4.81 -2.27
CA ASN A 68 14.74 -6.03 -1.90
C ASN A 68 13.96 -5.89 -0.58
N LEU A 69 14.60 -5.34 0.46
CA LEU A 69 14.02 -5.13 1.78
C LEU A 69 13.31 -3.78 1.82
N MET A 70 12.03 -3.81 2.13
CA MET A 70 11.19 -2.63 2.33
C MET A 70 10.54 -2.67 3.71
N GLU A 71 10.35 -1.50 4.31
CA GLU A 71 9.57 -1.35 5.54
C GLU A 71 8.16 -0.89 5.23
N ILE A 72 7.20 -1.30 6.05
CA ILE A 72 5.82 -0.90 5.95
C ILE A 72 5.45 -0.31 7.30
N GLU A 73 5.05 0.95 7.31
CA GLU A 73 4.56 1.61 8.52
C GLU A 73 3.08 1.31 8.74
N GLY A 74 2.29 1.40 7.67
CA GLY A 74 0.86 1.15 7.74
C GLY A 74 0.15 1.25 6.40
N PHE A 75 -1.13 0.89 6.43
CA PHE A 75 -2.07 1.09 5.33
C PHE A 75 -2.85 2.37 5.57
N ASN A 76 -2.90 3.20 4.52
CA ASN A 76 -3.72 4.41 4.49
C ASN A 76 -5.20 4.02 4.53
N PHE A 77 -6.01 4.82 5.23
CA PHE A 77 -7.45 4.60 5.29
C PHE A 77 -8.16 5.22 4.09
N ILE A 78 -9.27 4.64 3.65
CA ILE A 78 -10.15 5.26 2.66
C ILE A 78 -11.08 6.20 3.41
N GLN A 79 -11.00 7.50 3.09
CA GLN A 79 -11.79 8.51 3.74
C GLN A 79 -13.24 8.47 3.24
N SER A 80 -14.17 8.26 4.16
CA SER A 80 -15.60 8.10 3.89
C SER A 80 -16.42 9.35 4.18
N SER A 81 -15.89 10.29 4.95
CA SER A 81 -16.46 11.62 5.16
C SER A 81 -15.35 12.68 5.25
N PRO A 82 -15.66 13.95 4.93
CA PRO A 82 -14.65 15.03 4.96
C PRO A 82 -13.98 15.24 6.31
N ASP A 83 -14.68 14.94 7.41
CA ASP A 83 -14.21 15.14 8.79
C ASP A 83 -13.60 13.86 9.40
N GLU A 84 -13.50 12.77 8.64
CA GLU A 84 -12.85 11.54 9.11
C GLU A 84 -11.33 11.71 9.13
N GLU A 85 -10.76 11.72 10.33
CA GLU A 85 -9.33 11.84 10.58
C GLU A 85 -8.83 10.66 11.41
N SER A 86 -7.53 10.39 11.35
CA SER A 86 -6.85 9.42 12.19
C SER A 86 -5.59 10.02 12.79
N PRO A 87 -5.35 9.85 14.11
CA PRO A 87 -4.10 10.29 14.71
C PRO A 87 -2.90 9.41 14.32
N PHE A 88 -3.12 8.27 13.67
CA PHE A 88 -2.08 7.30 13.32
C PHE A 88 -1.93 7.07 11.81
N LEU A 89 -2.96 7.37 11.02
CA LEU A 89 -3.03 6.98 9.62
C LEU A 89 -3.30 8.18 8.73
N LEU A 90 -2.74 8.16 7.53
CA LEU A 90 -3.09 9.11 6.47
C LEU A 90 -4.25 8.57 5.64
N SER A 91 -5.02 9.50 5.07
CA SER A 91 -6.08 9.18 4.11
C SER A 91 -5.47 8.89 2.74
N ILE A 92 -5.94 7.83 2.06
CA ILE A 92 -5.59 7.56 0.66
C ILE A 92 -5.90 8.79 -0.19
N ASN A 93 -7.05 9.43 0.03
CA ASN A 93 -7.48 10.59 -0.74
C ASN A 93 -6.52 11.77 -0.57
N GLU A 94 -6.09 12.04 0.66
CA GLU A 94 -5.17 13.12 0.97
C GLU A 94 -3.78 12.88 0.37
N VAL A 95 -3.20 11.70 0.60
CA VAL A 95 -1.89 11.33 0.04
C VAL A 95 -1.95 11.40 -1.49
N TRP A 96 -3.01 10.85 -2.09
CA TRP A 96 -3.17 10.88 -3.54
C TRP A 96 -3.26 12.31 -4.10
N ASP A 97 -3.99 13.19 -3.41
CA ASP A 97 -4.15 14.60 -3.77
C ASP A 97 -2.86 15.41 -3.66
N ILE A 98 -2.02 15.09 -2.68
CA ILE A 98 -0.69 15.69 -2.50
C ILE A 98 0.24 15.20 -3.60
N LYS A 99 0.42 13.88 -3.73
CA LYS A 99 1.44 13.30 -4.61
C LYS A 99 1.14 13.58 -6.09
N ARG A 100 -0.13 13.60 -6.53
CA ARG A 100 -0.49 13.93 -7.92
C ARG A 100 -0.15 15.36 -8.38
N LYS A 101 0.20 16.25 -7.44
CA LYS A 101 0.63 17.62 -7.74
C LYS A 101 2.15 17.74 -7.93
N TYR A 102 2.90 16.68 -7.61
CA TYR A 102 4.36 16.71 -7.59
C TYR A 102 4.97 16.95 -8.98
N SER A 103 4.49 16.21 -9.99
CA SER A 103 4.96 16.34 -11.36
C SER A 103 3.90 15.91 -12.38
N LYS A 104 4.11 16.22 -13.67
CA LYS A 104 3.21 15.79 -14.75
C LYS A 104 3.19 14.25 -14.88
N SER A 105 4.35 13.59 -14.75
CA SER A 105 4.43 12.12 -14.84
C SER A 105 3.67 11.46 -13.70
N ILE A 106 3.82 11.95 -12.47
CA ILE A 106 3.08 11.43 -11.31
C ILE A 106 1.58 11.70 -11.45
N LYS A 107 1.17 12.86 -11.97
CA LYS A 107 -0.24 13.14 -12.25
C LYS A 107 -0.85 12.15 -13.25
N GLU A 108 -0.10 11.76 -14.29
CA GLU A 108 -0.55 10.75 -15.25
C GLU A 108 -0.56 9.34 -14.63
N PHE A 109 0.48 8.97 -13.88
CA PHE A 109 0.55 7.71 -13.14
C PHE A 109 -0.64 7.53 -12.17
N ALA A 110 -0.97 8.60 -11.45
CA ALA A 110 -2.07 8.67 -10.51
C ALA A 110 -3.46 8.48 -11.16
N LYS A 111 -3.61 8.52 -12.49
CA LYS A 111 -4.89 8.17 -13.14
C LYS A 111 -5.23 6.69 -13.03
N ARG A 112 -4.22 5.84 -12.83
CA ARG A 112 -4.37 4.37 -12.76
C ARG A 112 -3.86 3.77 -11.45
N HIS A 113 -3.27 4.58 -10.58
CA HIS A 113 -2.67 4.11 -9.33
C HIS A 113 -3.12 4.98 -8.16
N PHE A 114 -3.30 4.38 -6.99
CA PHE A 114 -3.53 5.10 -5.74
C PHE A 114 -2.59 4.63 -4.62
N PRO A 115 -2.17 5.52 -3.70
CA PRO A 115 -1.22 5.20 -2.63
C PRO A 115 -1.95 4.61 -1.42
N PHE A 116 -1.85 3.28 -1.23
CA PHE A 116 -2.63 2.56 -0.21
C PHE A 116 -1.86 2.27 1.08
N ALA A 117 -0.53 2.43 1.08
CA ALA A 117 0.33 2.24 2.25
C ALA A 117 1.58 3.10 2.13
N GLY A 118 2.29 3.29 3.24
CA GLY A 118 3.55 4.03 3.29
C GLY A 118 4.59 3.39 4.21
N ASP A 119 5.81 3.92 4.13
CA ASP A 119 6.86 3.70 5.13
C ASP A 119 7.10 4.98 5.96
N ALA A 120 7.93 4.88 6.99
CA ALA A 120 8.26 6.02 7.86
C ALA A 120 9.13 7.11 7.17
N GLY A 121 9.50 6.91 5.89
CA GLY A 121 10.31 7.81 5.08
C GLY A 121 9.51 8.55 4.01
N ASP A 122 8.19 8.66 4.17
CA ASP A 122 7.26 9.28 3.20
C ASP A 122 7.24 8.59 1.81
N ASN A 123 7.75 7.36 1.70
CA ASN A 123 7.66 6.56 0.49
C ASN A 123 6.33 5.83 0.44
N ASP A 124 5.78 5.68 -0.76
CA ASP A 124 4.41 5.19 -0.95
C ASP A 124 4.38 3.87 -1.70
N TYR A 125 3.50 2.99 -1.24
CA TYR A 125 3.04 1.81 -1.96
C TYR A 125 1.78 2.16 -2.75
N TRP A 126 1.83 1.91 -4.06
CA TRP A 126 0.78 2.22 -5.01
C TRP A 126 0.16 0.96 -5.56
N LEU A 127 -1.16 0.89 -5.61
CA LEU A 127 -1.88 -0.20 -6.25
C LEU A 127 -2.25 0.19 -7.68
N ASP A 128 -1.83 -0.61 -8.66
CA ASP A 128 -2.25 -0.47 -10.05
C ASP A 128 -3.67 -0.99 -10.23
N MET A 129 -4.62 -0.10 -10.52
CA MET A 129 -6.05 -0.40 -10.67
C MET A 129 -6.40 -1.18 -11.95
N GLU A 130 -5.45 -1.42 -12.84
CA GLU A 130 -5.67 -2.26 -14.03
C GLU A 130 -5.03 -3.64 -13.83
N SER A 131 -3.75 -3.67 -13.42
CA SER A 131 -3.01 -4.93 -13.29
C SER A 131 -3.14 -5.63 -11.94
N GLY A 132 -3.50 -4.88 -10.89
CA GLY A 132 -3.49 -5.35 -9.49
C GLY A 132 -2.10 -5.36 -8.84
N ASN A 133 -1.04 -5.02 -9.59
CA ASN A 133 0.32 -5.01 -9.05
C ASN A 133 0.49 -3.93 -7.97
N VAL A 134 1.26 -4.28 -6.93
CA VAL A 134 1.76 -3.31 -5.95
C VAL A 134 3.09 -2.76 -6.45
N LYS A 135 3.21 -1.43 -6.46
CA LYS A 135 4.42 -0.70 -6.82
C LYS A 135 4.88 0.16 -5.65
N TYR A 136 6.14 0.55 -5.65
CA TYR A 136 6.73 1.38 -4.61
C TYR A 136 7.56 2.50 -5.23
N ILE A 137 7.32 3.74 -4.79
CA ILE A 137 8.04 4.92 -5.23
C ILE A 137 8.89 5.43 -4.08
N ARG A 138 10.19 5.61 -4.35
CA ARG A 138 11.16 6.15 -3.39
C ARG A 138 11.44 7.60 -3.70
N TRP A 139 10.63 8.52 -3.17
CA TRP A 139 10.62 9.93 -3.60
C TRP A 139 11.96 10.63 -3.50
N GLU A 140 12.74 10.34 -2.45
CA GLU A 140 14.06 10.95 -2.27
C GLU A 140 15.12 10.41 -3.23
N SER A 141 14.90 9.23 -3.80
CA SER A 141 15.87 8.56 -4.68
C SER A 141 15.52 8.73 -6.16
N ASP A 142 14.26 8.52 -6.51
CA ASP A 142 13.75 8.59 -7.87
C ASP A 142 12.22 8.79 -7.83
N ASP A 143 11.78 9.96 -8.26
CA ASP A 143 10.36 10.35 -8.35
C ASP A 143 9.74 10.02 -9.72
N ASN A 144 10.50 9.40 -10.64
CA ASN A 144 9.96 8.99 -11.93
C ASN A 144 9.10 7.72 -11.77
N PRO A 145 7.79 7.76 -12.01
CA PRO A 145 6.91 6.60 -11.85
C PRO A 145 7.23 5.43 -12.78
N ASP A 146 7.93 5.68 -13.90
CA ASP A 146 8.38 4.61 -14.80
C ASP A 146 9.45 3.72 -14.15
N ASN A 147 10.16 4.24 -13.15
CA ASN A 147 11.16 3.53 -12.37
C ASN A 147 10.60 2.93 -11.05
N ALA A 148 9.28 3.01 -10.83
CA ALA A 148 8.63 2.46 -9.65
C ALA A 148 8.93 0.97 -9.49
N ILE A 149 9.30 0.58 -8.27
CA ILE A 149 9.71 -0.79 -7.96
C ILE A 149 8.46 -1.67 -7.86
N ILE A 150 8.36 -2.73 -8.66
CA ILE A 150 7.25 -3.69 -8.57
C ILE A 150 7.44 -4.56 -7.31
N VAL A 151 6.54 -4.48 -6.34
CA VAL A 151 6.70 -5.12 -5.02
C VAL A 151 6.04 -6.48 -4.95
N ALA A 152 4.80 -6.58 -5.41
CA ALA A 152 4.01 -7.80 -5.32
C ALA A 152 3.02 -7.90 -6.51
N PRO A 153 2.68 -9.12 -6.97
CA PRO A 153 1.74 -9.29 -8.08
C PRO A 153 0.29 -8.89 -7.76
N THR A 154 -0.10 -8.95 -6.49
CA THR A 154 -1.45 -8.56 -6.03
C THR A 154 -1.38 -7.99 -4.60
N PHE A 155 -2.46 -7.30 -4.18
CA PHE A 155 -2.61 -6.88 -2.79
C PHE A 155 -2.64 -8.07 -1.80
N TYR A 156 -3.20 -9.23 -2.21
CA TYR A 156 -3.13 -10.46 -1.41
C TYR A 156 -1.70 -10.93 -1.19
N ASP A 157 -0.94 -11.03 -2.29
CA ASP A 157 0.46 -11.47 -2.26
C ASP A 157 1.31 -10.53 -1.41
N PHE A 158 1.02 -9.23 -1.46
CA PHE A 158 1.62 -8.22 -0.61
C PHE A 158 1.36 -8.51 0.88
N CYS A 159 0.10 -8.53 1.31
CA CYS A 159 -0.26 -8.71 2.72
C CYS A 159 0.21 -10.06 3.29
N MET A 160 0.13 -11.14 2.52
CA MET A 160 0.50 -12.48 2.99
C MET A 160 2.02 -12.67 3.13
N SER A 161 2.83 -11.77 2.57
CA SER A 161 4.29 -11.88 2.59
C SER A 161 4.96 -10.89 3.55
N ILE A 162 4.17 -10.06 4.26
CA ILE A 162 4.68 -9.18 5.32
C ILE A 162 5.21 -10.02 6.49
N GLN A 163 6.37 -9.64 7.01
CA GLN A 163 7.09 -10.32 8.09
C GLN A 163 7.24 -9.39 9.29
N ALA A 164 7.04 -9.91 10.50
CA ALA A 164 7.19 -9.14 11.74
C ALA A 164 8.66 -8.87 12.10
N THR A 165 9.58 -9.69 11.58
CA THR A 165 11.01 -9.58 11.87
C THR A 165 11.81 -9.52 10.58
N ARG A 166 12.89 -8.72 10.58
CA ARG A 166 13.87 -8.76 9.50
C ARG A 166 14.50 -10.15 9.42
N ARG A 167 14.71 -10.65 8.21
CA ARG A 167 15.54 -11.83 7.94
C ARG A 167 16.97 -11.53 8.39
N ILE A 168 17.55 -12.46 9.15
CA ILE A 168 18.97 -12.44 9.48
C ILE A 168 19.69 -13.06 8.29
N ASN A 169 20.51 -12.25 7.62
CA ASN A 169 21.41 -12.72 6.57
C ASN A 169 22.70 -13.29 7.17
#